data_AF-A0A507FH12-F1
#
_entry.id   AF-A0A507FH12-F1
#
_cell.length_a   1.000
_cell.length_b   1.000
_cell.length_c   1.000
_cell.angle_alpha   90.00
_cell.angle_beta   90.00
_cell.angle_gamma   90.00
#
_symmetry.space_group_name_H-M   'P 1'
#
loop_
_entity.id
_entity.type
_entity.pdbx_description
1 polymer ?
#
loop_
_entity_poly.entity_id
_entity_poly.type
_entity_poly.pdbx_seq_one_letter_code
_entity_poly.pdbx_strand_id
1 'polypeptide(L)'
;MLSIQRRSLTSVATRQPGTPQVYKSSGPGGRSSNSGHTATVFGCTGFLGRYVVNNLGKTGTQVITPYRGTDDQRRHLKLMGDLGQIVQLRFDVRNDEQLISCMKHSDTVINLIGRNYPSLNFNLHQTHVDVPRKLARLAKELGVPKFVHISALGANVDSTSEYFKTKALGEIAVREEFPEATIIRPSSVYGAEDRFWNRIGYYIKFGFVGLPVYNNGQTIVRPAYVGDVAAAIAKCASENVAVGKTVELAGPRSYQYKQLVELFLDVTKRDPLVWYPSKFTALRLADALNTFLPFVHISRDEIERSYIDEVASKDPSVVSFKEFGIQPLTVEDTVLQFVRIYRPSEFQRAPYEKDLKRYLETHQ
;
A
#
# COMPACT_ATOMS: atom_id res chain seq x y z
N MET A 1 6.90 47.17 -11.43
CA MET A 1 5.63 46.76 -12.08
C MET A 1 5.62 45.25 -12.24
N LEU A 2 5.01 44.53 -11.30
CA LEU A 2 4.76 43.09 -11.43
C LEU A 2 3.59 42.92 -12.41
N SER A 3 3.83 42.35 -13.59
CA SER A 3 2.77 42.06 -14.54
C SER A 3 1.94 40.89 -14.01
N ILE A 4 0.82 41.21 -13.36
CA ILE A 4 -0.22 40.24 -13.05
C ILE A 4 -0.86 39.87 -14.38
N GLN A 5 -0.39 38.78 -15.01
CA GLN A 5 -1.11 38.15 -16.10
C GLN A 5 -2.46 37.64 -15.57
N ARG A 6 -3.54 38.36 -15.88
CA ARG A 6 -4.91 37.89 -15.71
C ARG A 6 -5.09 36.65 -16.59
N ARG A 7 -5.06 35.45 -16.00
CA ARG A 7 -5.52 34.23 -16.68
C ARG A 7 -7.02 34.33 -16.90
N SER A 8 -7.50 34.00 -18.10
CA SER A 8 -8.93 33.88 -18.37
C SER A 8 -9.51 32.72 -17.54
N LEU A 9 -10.78 32.85 -17.17
CA LEU A 9 -11.53 31.93 -16.29
C LEU A 9 -11.68 30.49 -16.84
N THR A 10 -11.14 30.17 -18.02
CA THR A 10 -11.45 28.93 -18.76
C THR A 10 -10.24 28.15 -19.28
N SER A 11 -8.99 28.52 -18.95
CA SER A 11 -7.85 27.67 -19.32
C SER A 11 -7.75 26.46 -18.38
N VAL A 12 -8.64 25.48 -18.51
CA VAL A 12 -8.42 24.14 -17.95
C VAL A 12 -7.27 23.55 -18.76
N ALA A 13 -6.07 23.63 -18.19
CA ALA A 13 -4.87 23.15 -18.84
C ALA A 13 -4.84 21.61 -18.76
N THR A 14 -5.65 20.94 -19.55
CA THR A 14 -5.58 19.49 -19.73
C THR A 14 -4.38 19.14 -20.60
N ARG A 15 -3.57 18.18 -20.17
CA ARG A 15 -2.49 17.61 -20.98
C ARG A 15 -3.04 17.14 -22.33
N GLN A 16 -2.42 17.60 -23.43
CA GLN A 16 -2.68 17.01 -24.74
C GLN A 16 -2.05 15.60 -24.78
N PRO A 17 -2.80 14.56 -25.16
CA PRO A 17 -2.25 13.20 -25.28
C PRO A 17 -0.97 13.19 -26.13
N GLY A 18 0.08 12.52 -25.64
CA GLY A 18 1.37 12.41 -26.34
C GLY A 18 2.38 13.54 -26.09
N THR A 19 2.02 14.59 -25.33
CA THR A 19 2.98 15.63 -24.93
C THR A 19 3.58 15.33 -23.55
N PRO A 20 4.90 15.51 -23.32
CA PRO A 20 5.52 15.31 -22.01
C PRO A 20 5.33 16.50 -21.05
N GLN A 21 4.75 17.61 -21.53
CA GLN A 21 4.58 18.82 -20.73
C GLN A 21 3.43 18.69 -19.73
N VAL A 22 3.74 18.89 -18.45
CA VAL A 22 2.76 18.95 -17.36
C VAL A 22 2.39 20.40 -17.11
N TYR A 23 1.12 20.74 -17.30
CA TYR A 23 0.63 22.09 -17.03
C TYR A 23 0.41 22.29 -15.53
N LYS A 24 1.38 22.90 -14.84
CA LYS A 24 1.19 23.31 -13.45
C LYS A 24 0.32 24.56 -13.38
N SER A 25 -0.98 24.41 -13.18
CA SER A 25 -1.79 25.49 -12.60
C SER A 25 -1.60 25.43 -11.09
N SER A 26 -0.97 26.43 -10.47
CA SER A 26 -0.85 26.46 -9.01
C SER A 26 -1.97 27.34 -8.44
N GLY A 27 -3.00 26.72 -7.89
CA GLY A 27 -3.87 27.37 -6.91
C GLY A 27 -3.15 27.55 -5.56
N PRO A 28 -3.84 28.09 -4.53
CA PRO A 28 -3.30 28.23 -3.17
C PRO A 28 -3.08 26.88 -2.45
N GLY A 29 -3.38 25.75 -3.10
CA GLY A 29 -3.33 24.41 -2.51
C GLY A 29 -4.66 24.01 -1.85
N GLY A 30 -4.80 22.73 -1.50
CA GLY A 30 -6.01 22.21 -0.86
C GLY A 30 -7.02 21.58 -1.82
N ARG A 31 -8.14 21.10 -1.25
CA ARG A 31 -9.11 20.21 -1.89
C ARG A 31 -9.75 20.78 -3.16
N SER A 32 -10.12 22.06 -3.15
CA SER A 32 -10.80 22.75 -4.26
C SER A 32 -9.83 23.51 -5.18
N SER A 33 -8.53 23.48 -4.86
CA SER A 33 -7.52 24.02 -5.76
C SER A 33 -7.34 23.10 -6.95
N ASN A 34 -6.83 23.63 -8.06
CA ASN A 34 -6.35 22.81 -9.16
C ASN A 34 -4.82 22.73 -9.03
N SER A 35 -4.26 21.53 -8.96
CA SER A 35 -2.81 21.31 -8.99
C SER A 35 -2.24 21.24 -10.42
N GLY A 36 -3.11 21.07 -11.43
CA GLY A 36 -2.73 20.83 -12.82
C GLY A 36 -2.25 19.41 -13.11
N HIS A 37 -2.24 18.54 -12.10
CA HIS A 37 -1.85 17.13 -12.22
C HIS A 37 -3.08 16.23 -12.42
N THR A 38 -2.91 15.14 -13.17
CA THR A 38 -3.95 14.14 -13.46
C THR A 38 -3.39 12.73 -13.24
N ALA A 39 -3.61 12.16 -12.07
CA ALA A 39 -3.06 10.86 -11.71
C ALA A 39 -4.04 9.72 -12.00
N THR A 40 -3.59 8.62 -12.60
CA THR A 40 -4.33 7.35 -12.64
C THR A 40 -3.83 6.41 -11.56
N VAL A 41 -4.72 5.96 -10.68
CA VAL A 41 -4.37 5.08 -9.56
C VAL A 41 -4.98 3.69 -9.76
N PHE A 42 -4.20 2.78 -10.34
CA PHE A 42 -4.57 1.37 -10.41
C PHE A 42 -4.49 0.72 -9.02
N GLY A 43 -5.51 -0.07 -8.65
CA GLY A 43 -5.60 -0.67 -7.31
C GLY A 43 -6.14 0.29 -6.23
N CYS A 44 -6.79 1.39 -6.64
CA CYS A 44 -7.37 2.40 -5.73
C CYS A 44 -8.43 1.85 -4.76
N THR A 45 -9.11 0.75 -5.10
CA THR A 45 -10.13 0.12 -4.24
C THR A 45 -9.52 -0.65 -3.06
N GLY A 46 -8.21 -0.86 -3.04
CA GLY A 46 -7.50 -1.58 -1.99
C GLY A 46 -7.32 -0.80 -0.69
N PHE A 47 -6.55 -1.41 0.23
CA PHE A 47 -6.15 -0.79 1.50
C PHE A 47 -5.31 0.46 1.25
N LEU A 48 -4.14 0.35 0.62
CA LEU A 48 -3.26 1.50 0.38
C LEU A 48 -3.85 2.52 -0.62
N GLY A 49 -4.62 2.03 -1.60
CA GLY A 49 -5.22 2.86 -2.65
C GLY A 49 -6.08 4.01 -2.15
N ARG A 50 -6.92 3.77 -1.14
CA ARG A 50 -7.80 4.79 -0.58
C ARG A 50 -7.02 5.95 0.05
N TYR A 51 -5.89 5.67 0.71
CA TYR A 51 -5.05 6.69 1.34
C TYR A 51 -4.30 7.51 0.30
N VAL A 52 -3.81 6.87 -0.77
CA VAL A 52 -3.15 7.55 -1.88
C VAL A 52 -4.14 8.49 -2.60
N VAL A 53 -5.34 8.00 -2.92
CA VAL A 53 -6.41 8.82 -3.53
C VAL A 53 -6.79 9.99 -2.62
N ASN A 54 -6.91 9.76 -1.31
CA ASN A 54 -7.21 10.82 -0.35
C ASN A 54 -6.13 11.90 -0.31
N ASN A 55 -4.85 11.54 -0.35
CA ASN A 55 -3.76 12.50 -0.35
C ASN A 55 -3.71 13.32 -1.65
N LEU A 56 -3.91 12.67 -2.81
CA LEU A 56 -3.98 13.36 -4.10
C LEU A 56 -5.21 14.27 -4.22
N GLY A 57 -6.37 13.80 -3.75
CA GLY A 57 -7.61 14.60 -3.71
C GLY A 57 -7.49 15.80 -2.77
N LYS A 58 -6.79 15.66 -1.65
CA LYS A 58 -6.51 16.76 -0.70
C LYS A 58 -5.65 17.87 -1.32
N THR A 59 -4.79 17.56 -2.27
CA THR A 59 -3.98 18.56 -2.99
C THR A 59 -4.70 19.20 -4.17
N GLY A 60 -5.92 18.75 -4.50
CA GLY A 60 -6.65 19.25 -5.66
C GLY A 60 -6.17 18.66 -6.99
N THR A 61 -5.54 17.49 -6.94
CA THR A 61 -5.13 16.73 -8.12
C THR A 61 -6.32 15.93 -8.64
N GLN A 62 -6.52 15.94 -9.96
CA GLN A 62 -7.54 15.10 -10.57
C GLN A 62 -7.07 13.65 -10.52
N VAL A 63 -7.91 12.76 -10.00
CA VAL A 63 -7.58 11.34 -9.83
C VAL A 63 -8.53 10.49 -10.64
N ILE A 64 -7.98 9.81 -11.64
CA ILE A 64 -8.66 8.74 -12.37
C ILE A 64 -8.51 7.47 -11.53
N THR A 65 -9.63 6.88 -11.18
CA THR A 65 -9.75 5.73 -10.27
C THR A 65 -10.31 4.53 -11.03
N PRO A 66 -9.47 3.81 -11.77
CA PRO A 66 -9.86 2.61 -12.48
C PRO A 66 -10.25 1.50 -11.51
N TYR A 67 -11.43 0.90 -11.71
CA TYR A 67 -11.94 -0.18 -10.87
C TYR A 67 -12.45 -1.36 -11.70
N ARG A 68 -12.31 -2.57 -11.16
CA ARG A 68 -12.77 -3.84 -11.80
C ARG A 68 -14.01 -4.42 -11.13
N GLY A 69 -14.20 -4.14 -9.84
CA GLY A 69 -15.22 -4.74 -9.00
C GLY A 69 -16.59 -4.09 -9.13
N THR A 70 -17.38 -4.20 -8.06
CA THR A 70 -18.71 -3.60 -7.99
C THR A 70 -18.63 -2.10 -7.70
N ASP A 71 -19.72 -1.39 -8.01
CA ASP A 71 -19.81 0.06 -7.83
C ASP A 71 -19.70 0.50 -6.36
N ASP A 72 -20.06 -0.37 -5.41
CA ASP A 72 -19.94 -0.08 -3.98
C ASP A 72 -18.49 0.01 -3.50
N GLN A 73 -17.60 -0.83 -4.06
CA GLN A 73 -16.18 -0.86 -3.67
C GLN A 73 -15.45 0.45 -3.96
N ARG A 74 -15.90 1.22 -4.95
CA ARG A 74 -15.32 2.54 -5.30
C ARG A 74 -16.05 3.71 -4.64
N ARG A 75 -17.23 3.49 -4.06
CA ARG A 75 -18.16 4.57 -3.64
C ARG A 75 -17.51 5.55 -2.67
N HIS A 76 -16.77 5.03 -1.68
CA HIS A 76 -16.10 5.83 -0.66
C HIS A 76 -15.02 6.78 -1.23
N LEU A 77 -14.43 6.45 -2.39
CA LEU A 77 -13.41 7.28 -3.02
C LEU A 77 -13.98 8.61 -3.55
N LYS A 78 -15.27 8.68 -3.90
CA LYS A 78 -15.90 9.92 -4.40
C LYS A 78 -15.81 11.08 -3.40
N LEU A 79 -15.75 10.77 -2.11
CA LEU A 79 -15.72 11.77 -1.03
C LEU A 79 -14.32 12.37 -0.83
N MET A 80 -13.29 11.82 -1.46
CA MET A 80 -11.89 12.20 -1.22
C MET A 80 -11.43 13.43 -2.01
N GLY A 81 -12.14 13.77 -3.10
CA GLY A 81 -11.86 14.96 -3.90
C GLY A 81 -13.08 15.87 -4.02
N ASP A 82 -12.86 17.07 -4.54
CA ASP A 82 -13.96 17.97 -4.90
C ASP A 82 -14.70 17.46 -6.16
N LEU A 83 -15.78 18.14 -6.53
CA LEU A 83 -16.60 17.79 -7.69
C LEU A 83 -15.74 17.70 -8.95
N GLY A 84 -15.86 16.59 -9.68
CA GLY A 84 -15.10 16.35 -10.93
C GLY A 84 -13.63 15.96 -10.74
N GLN A 85 -13.09 15.98 -9.52
CA GLN A 85 -11.70 15.58 -9.25
C GLN A 85 -11.53 14.06 -9.25
N ILE A 86 -12.48 13.32 -8.69
CA ILE A 86 -12.42 11.85 -8.67
C ILE A 86 -13.24 11.31 -9.85
N VAL A 87 -12.54 10.87 -10.90
CA VAL A 87 -13.15 10.29 -12.10
C VAL A 87 -13.01 8.78 -12.02
N GLN A 88 -14.12 8.06 -12.02
CA GLN A 88 -14.11 6.60 -11.83
C GLN A 88 -14.40 5.89 -13.15
N LEU A 89 -13.47 5.04 -13.60
CA LEU A 89 -13.59 4.32 -14.87
C LEU A 89 -13.54 2.81 -14.65
N ARG A 90 -14.44 2.07 -15.31
CA ARG A 90 -14.40 0.61 -15.24
C ARG A 90 -13.35 0.10 -16.21
N PHE A 91 -12.56 -0.89 -15.78
CA PHE A 91 -11.60 -1.55 -16.65
C PHE A 91 -11.49 -3.05 -16.36
N ASP A 92 -11.08 -3.78 -17.39
CA ASP A 92 -10.54 -5.12 -17.29
C ASP A 92 -9.05 -5.09 -17.62
N VAL A 93 -8.27 -5.81 -16.82
CA VAL A 93 -6.83 -5.99 -16.97
C VAL A 93 -6.47 -6.70 -18.27
N ARG A 94 -7.39 -7.53 -18.79
CA ARG A 94 -7.19 -8.27 -20.03
C ARG A 94 -7.42 -7.41 -21.29
N ASN A 95 -8.10 -6.28 -21.17
CA ASN A 95 -8.45 -5.42 -22.29
C ASN A 95 -7.54 -4.18 -22.35
N ASP A 96 -6.68 -4.14 -23.36
CA ASP A 96 -5.68 -3.08 -23.53
C ASP A 96 -6.32 -1.73 -23.86
N GLU A 97 -7.43 -1.69 -24.61
CA GLU A 97 -8.13 -0.44 -24.95
C GLU A 97 -8.68 0.26 -23.71
N GLN A 98 -9.18 -0.51 -22.74
CA GLN A 98 -9.69 0.01 -21.47
C GLN A 98 -8.56 0.52 -20.57
N LEU A 99 -7.40 -0.14 -20.59
CA LEU A 99 -6.21 0.35 -19.89
C LEU A 99 -5.73 1.67 -20.50
N ILE A 100 -5.65 1.72 -21.83
CA ILE A 100 -5.27 2.93 -22.57
C ILE A 100 -6.24 4.06 -22.22
N SER A 101 -7.56 3.83 -22.29
CA SER A 101 -8.56 4.87 -22.01
C SER A 101 -8.44 5.47 -20.60
N CYS A 102 -8.05 4.66 -19.60
CA CYS A 102 -7.78 5.16 -18.25
C CYS A 102 -6.54 6.06 -18.21
N MET A 103 -5.51 5.79 -19.01
CA MET A 103 -4.22 6.47 -18.96
C MET A 103 -4.08 7.66 -19.92
N LYS A 104 -4.93 7.80 -20.94
CA LYS A 104 -4.81 8.78 -22.05
C LYS A 104 -4.45 10.22 -21.62
N HIS A 105 -5.05 10.70 -20.53
CA HIS A 105 -4.87 12.07 -20.04
C HIS A 105 -4.03 12.17 -18.77
N SER A 106 -3.41 11.06 -18.34
CA SER A 106 -2.68 11.02 -17.08
C SER A 106 -1.28 11.56 -17.22
N ASP A 107 -0.80 12.31 -16.23
CA ASP A 107 0.60 12.71 -16.11
C ASP A 107 1.40 11.74 -15.22
N THR A 108 0.72 11.14 -14.25
CA THR A 108 1.28 10.12 -13.36
C THR A 108 0.40 8.89 -13.36
N VAL A 109 1.02 7.71 -13.53
CA VAL A 109 0.35 6.43 -13.37
C VAL A 109 0.93 5.73 -12.14
N ILE A 110 0.07 5.40 -11.18
CA ILE A 110 0.41 4.74 -9.92
C ILE A 110 -0.18 3.34 -9.95
N ASN A 111 0.66 2.32 -9.82
CA ASN A 111 0.26 0.92 -9.83
C ASN A 111 0.33 0.29 -8.43
N LEU A 112 -0.84 0.14 -7.81
CA LEU A 112 -1.04 -0.56 -6.53
C LEU A 112 -1.73 -1.93 -6.73
N ILE A 113 -1.80 -2.46 -7.95
CA ILE A 113 -2.39 -3.78 -8.18
C ILE A 113 -1.49 -4.83 -7.54
N GLY A 114 -2.11 -5.67 -6.70
CA GLY A 114 -1.40 -6.77 -6.06
C GLY A 114 -2.34 -7.63 -5.23
N ARG A 115 -1.95 -8.89 -5.05
CA ARG A 115 -2.59 -9.84 -4.14
C ARG A 115 -1.54 -10.58 -3.34
N ASN A 116 -1.89 -10.97 -2.12
CA ASN A 116 -1.01 -11.76 -1.23
C ASN A 116 -1.14 -13.26 -1.49
N TYR A 117 -2.20 -13.69 -2.15
CA TYR A 117 -2.51 -15.07 -2.43
C TYR A 117 -3.08 -15.20 -3.86
N PRO A 118 -2.87 -16.33 -4.55
CA PRO A 118 -3.40 -16.53 -5.88
C PRO A 118 -4.93 -16.58 -5.85
N SER A 119 -5.58 -15.94 -6.83
CA SER A 119 -7.02 -16.07 -7.03
C SER A 119 -7.29 -17.17 -8.05
N LEU A 120 -8.48 -17.79 -8.03
CA LEU A 120 -8.83 -18.86 -8.98
C LEU A 120 -8.60 -18.48 -10.45
N ASN A 121 -8.90 -17.22 -10.81
CA ASN A 121 -8.80 -16.73 -12.18
C ASN A 121 -7.47 -16.01 -12.51
N PHE A 122 -6.64 -15.73 -11.50
CA PHE A 122 -5.43 -14.93 -11.63
C PHE A 122 -4.34 -15.44 -10.70
N ASN A 123 -3.25 -15.92 -11.29
CA ASN A 123 -2.07 -16.36 -10.56
C ASN A 123 -1.25 -15.16 -10.05
N LEU A 124 -0.34 -15.41 -9.09
CA LEU A 124 0.56 -14.38 -8.57
C LEU A 124 1.50 -13.84 -9.66
N HIS A 125 2.05 -14.72 -10.51
CA HIS A 125 2.88 -14.31 -11.65
C HIS A 125 2.13 -13.36 -12.59
N GLN A 126 0.90 -13.70 -12.98
CA GLN A 126 0.08 -12.84 -13.83
C GLN A 126 -0.16 -11.49 -13.18
N THR A 127 -0.50 -11.48 -11.89
CA THR A 127 -0.84 -10.25 -11.15
C THR A 127 0.37 -9.34 -10.93
N HIS A 128 1.54 -9.90 -10.64
CA HIS A 128 2.72 -9.13 -10.24
C HIS A 128 3.74 -8.92 -11.36
N VAL A 129 3.73 -9.73 -12.43
CA VAL A 129 4.68 -9.62 -13.56
C VAL A 129 3.97 -9.13 -14.82
N ASP A 130 2.98 -9.88 -15.30
CA ASP A 130 2.36 -9.62 -16.61
C ASP A 130 1.58 -8.30 -16.60
N VAL A 131 0.83 -8.03 -15.53
CA VAL A 131 0.02 -6.81 -15.39
C VAL A 131 0.90 -5.56 -15.26
N PRO A 132 1.89 -5.50 -14.35
CA PRO A 132 2.75 -4.32 -14.26
C PRO A 132 3.58 -4.08 -15.53
N ARG A 133 4.07 -5.14 -16.20
CA ARG A 133 4.76 -5.03 -17.49
C ARG A 133 3.85 -4.38 -18.53
N LYS A 134 2.62 -4.87 -18.67
CA LYS A 134 1.63 -4.31 -19.60
C LYS A 134 1.32 -2.84 -19.29
N LEU A 135 1.11 -2.49 -18.02
CA LEU A 135 0.86 -1.11 -17.61
C LEU A 135 2.04 -0.19 -17.91
N ALA A 136 3.27 -0.64 -17.65
CA ALA A 136 4.49 0.13 -17.92
C ALA A 136 4.67 0.38 -19.42
N ARG A 137 4.49 -0.66 -20.25
CA ARG A 137 4.55 -0.56 -21.71
C ARG A 137 3.53 0.44 -22.26
N LEU A 138 2.25 0.29 -21.90
CA LEU A 138 1.18 1.18 -22.36
C LEU A 138 1.36 2.61 -21.84
N ALA A 139 1.85 2.79 -20.61
CA ALA A 139 2.17 4.12 -20.08
C ALA A 139 3.30 4.78 -20.87
N LYS A 140 4.32 4.01 -21.30
CA LYS A 140 5.40 4.51 -22.15
C LYS A 140 4.91 4.91 -23.54
N GLU A 141 4.07 4.09 -24.17
CA GLU A 141 3.44 4.38 -25.47
C GLU A 141 2.61 5.67 -25.44
N LEU A 142 1.90 5.93 -24.33
CA LEU A 142 1.13 7.15 -24.12
C LEU A 142 1.97 8.37 -23.69
N GLY A 143 3.28 8.19 -23.55
CA GLY A 143 4.22 9.22 -23.15
C GLY A 143 3.95 9.77 -21.74
N VAL A 144 3.48 8.92 -20.81
CA VAL A 144 3.24 9.33 -19.41
C VAL A 144 4.58 9.74 -18.77
N PRO A 145 4.68 10.97 -18.22
CA PRO A 145 5.91 11.46 -17.60
C PRO A 145 6.38 10.64 -16.40
N LYS A 146 5.46 10.17 -15.54
CA LYS A 146 5.80 9.47 -14.30
C LYS A 146 5.06 8.16 -14.16
N PHE A 147 5.80 7.09 -13.94
CA PHE A 147 5.26 5.78 -13.60
C PHE A 147 5.76 5.36 -12.22
N VAL A 148 4.83 5.08 -11.30
CA VAL A 148 5.11 4.66 -9.93
C VAL A 148 4.59 3.24 -9.73
N HIS A 149 5.48 2.31 -9.41
CA HIS A 149 5.13 0.91 -9.17
C HIS A 149 5.33 0.53 -7.71
N ILE A 150 4.33 -0.13 -7.11
CA ILE A 150 4.42 -0.59 -5.72
C ILE A 150 4.73 -2.09 -5.67
N SER A 151 5.90 -2.37 -5.11
CA SER A 151 6.41 -3.69 -4.80
C SER A 151 6.26 -3.99 -3.29
N ALA A 152 7.22 -4.68 -2.69
CA ALA A 152 7.28 -4.98 -1.27
C ALA A 152 8.74 -4.95 -0.77
N LEU A 153 8.93 -4.62 0.50
CA LEU A 153 10.22 -4.80 1.16
C LEU A 153 10.57 -6.29 1.22
N GLY A 154 11.80 -6.65 0.88
CA GLY A 154 12.22 -8.06 0.78
C GLY A 154 11.90 -8.73 -0.56
N ALA A 155 11.44 -7.98 -1.58
CA ALA A 155 11.32 -8.49 -2.94
C ALA A 155 12.68 -8.98 -3.45
N ASN A 156 12.84 -10.30 -3.57
CA ASN A 156 14.03 -10.96 -4.07
C ASN A 156 13.63 -12.15 -4.95
N VAL A 157 14.30 -12.31 -6.10
CA VAL A 157 14.07 -13.39 -7.08
C VAL A 157 14.38 -14.77 -6.48
N ASP A 158 15.34 -14.83 -5.56
CA ASP A 158 15.76 -16.07 -4.90
C ASP A 158 15.02 -16.33 -3.58
N SER A 159 13.99 -15.53 -3.26
CA SER A 159 13.17 -15.76 -2.07
C SER A 159 12.43 -17.10 -2.16
N THR A 160 12.29 -17.78 -1.03
CA THR A 160 11.49 -19.00 -0.94
C THR A 160 10.00 -18.72 -1.17
N SER A 161 9.52 -17.52 -0.82
CA SER A 161 8.13 -17.14 -1.01
C SER A 161 7.85 -16.76 -2.47
N GLU A 162 6.77 -17.31 -3.03
CA GLU A 162 6.31 -16.99 -4.38
C GLU A 162 5.94 -15.51 -4.50
N TYR A 163 5.37 -14.93 -3.45
CA TYR A 163 5.00 -13.51 -3.43
C TYR A 163 6.20 -12.58 -3.60
N PHE A 164 7.27 -12.75 -2.82
CA PHE A 164 8.45 -11.88 -2.95
C PHE A 164 9.19 -12.12 -4.26
N LYS A 165 9.25 -13.37 -4.72
CA LYS A 165 9.83 -13.72 -6.02
C LYS A 165 9.11 -13.06 -7.18
N THR A 166 7.78 -13.18 -7.24
CA THR A 166 6.97 -12.58 -8.31
C THR A 166 6.96 -11.05 -8.24
N LYS A 167 7.03 -10.45 -7.04
CA LYS A 167 7.24 -9.00 -6.88
C LYS A 167 8.59 -8.54 -7.45
N ALA A 168 9.68 -9.26 -7.17
CA ALA A 168 10.99 -8.93 -7.73
C ALA A 168 11.03 -9.05 -9.26
N LEU A 169 10.43 -10.11 -9.81
CA LEU A 169 10.28 -10.26 -11.27
C LEU A 169 9.44 -9.13 -11.87
N GLY A 170 8.40 -8.68 -11.17
CA GLY A 170 7.60 -7.51 -11.54
C GLY A 170 8.40 -6.22 -11.59
N GLU A 171 9.29 -6.00 -10.64
CA GLU A 171 10.17 -4.84 -10.64
C GLU A 171 11.10 -4.82 -11.86
N ILE A 172 11.69 -5.97 -12.19
CA ILE A 172 12.55 -6.13 -13.38
C ILE A 172 11.74 -5.83 -14.64
N ALA A 173 10.56 -6.46 -14.77
CA ALA A 173 9.69 -6.28 -15.93
C ALA A 173 9.21 -4.84 -16.12
N VAL A 174 8.91 -4.12 -15.03
CA VAL A 174 8.57 -2.69 -15.10
C VAL A 174 9.77 -1.85 -15.51
N ARG A 175 10.96 -2.17 -15.01
CA ARG A 175 12.19 -1.42 -15.32
C ARG A 175 12.61 -1.59 -16.78
N GLU A 176 12.40 -2.78 -17.36
CA GLU A 176 12.64 -3.06 -18.78
C GLU A 176 11.78 -2.18 -19.69
N GLU A 177 10.48 -2.08 -19.40
CA GLU A 177 9.52 -1.32 -20.24
C GLU A 177 9.56 0.19 -19.96
N PHE A 178 9.80 0.58 -18.71
CA PHE A 178 9.83 1.98 -18.27
C PHE A 178 11.05 2.20 -17.34
N PRO A 179 12.24 2.51 -17.90
CA PRO A 179 13.48 2.65 -17.12
C PRO A 179 13.43 3.75 -16.04
N GLU A 180 12.69 4.83 -16.31
CA GLU A 180 12.51 5.98 -15.41
C GLU A 180 11.47 5.72 -14.30
N ALA A 181 10.97 4.49 -14.17
CA ALA A 181 9.92 4.15 -13.22
C ALA A 181 10.42 4.28 -11.79
N THR A 182 9.60 4.88 -10.93
CA THR A 182 9.84 4.89 -9.49
C THR A 182 9.30 3.59 -8.91
N ILE A 183 10.17 2.78 -8.31
CA ILE A 183 9.77 1.52 -7.65
C ILE A 183 9.72 1.76 -6.15
N ILE A 184 8.56 1.59 -5.54
CA ILE A 184 8.36 1.79 -4.10
C ILE A 184 8.22 0.42 -3.43
N ARG A 185 9.10 0.14 -2.47
CA ARG A 185 9.12 -1.06 -1.64
C ARG A 185 8.70 -0.69 -0.21
N PRO A 186 7.40 -0.70 0.09
CA PRO A 186 6.92 -0.51 1.46
C PRO A 186 7.19 -1.77 2.29
N SER A 187 7.49 -1.58 3.57
CA SER A 187 7.45 -2.66 4.56
C SER A 187 6.00 -3.08 4.86
N SER A 188 5.78 -3.96 5.85
CA SER A 188 4.44 -4.29 6.32
C SER A 188 3.65 -3.03 6.69
N VAL A 189 2.71 -2.63 5.82
CA VAL A 189 1.92 -1.43 6.01
C VAL A 189 0.76 -1.71 6.95
N TYR A 190 0.63 -0.90 8.00
CA TYR A 190 -0.45 -1.03 8.98
C TYR A 190 -1.34 0.23 9.02
N GLY A 191 -2.58 0.06 9.48
CA GLY A 191 -3.61 1.09 9.50
C GLY A 191 -4.99 0.52 9.80
N ALA A 192 -6.05 1.30 9.61
CA ALA A 192 -7.40 0.93 10.04
C ALA A 192 -7.94 -0.35 9.37
N GLU A 193 -7.75 -0.49 8.06
CA GLU A 193 -8.25 -1.63 7.26
C GLU A 193 -7.11 -2.55 6.79
N ASP A 194 -6.03 -2.59 7.56
CA ASP A 194 -4.89 -3.44 7.25
C ASP A 194 -5.24 -4.93 7.33
N ARG A 195 -4.33 -5.77 6.86
CA ARG A 195 -4.40 -7.23 7.09
C ARG A 195 -3.54 -7.67 8.27
N PHE A 196 -2.73 -6.78 8.84
CA PHE A 196 -1.80 -7.10 9.90
C PHE A 196 -2.53 -7.13 11.25
N TRP A 197 -3.04 -5.99 11.72
CA TRP A 197 -3.80 -5.90 12.97
C TRP A 197 -5.15 -6.59 12.90
N ASN A 198 -5.89 -6.37 11.82
CA ASN A 198 -7.25 -6.91 11.72
C ASN A 198 -7.28 -8.44 11.68
N ARG A 199 -6.19 -9.08 11.20
CA ARG A 199 -6.05 -10.54 11.24
C ARG A 199 -5.87 -11.03 12.69
N ILE A 200 -5.02 -10.38 13.47
CA ILE A 200 -4.84 -10.70 14.89
C ILE A 200 -6.16 -10.50 15.65
N GLY A 201 -6.82 -9.36 15.45
CA GLY A 201 -8.12 -9.07 16.05
C GLY A 201 -9.22 -10.04 15.64
N TYR A 202 -9.22 -10.51 14.39
CA TYR A 202 -10.14 -11.55 13.91
C TYR A 202 -9.92 -12.88 14.64
N TYR A 203 -8.68 -13.34 14.77
CA TYR A 203 -8.37 -14.57 15.52
C TYR A 203 -8.72 -14.44 17.01
N ILE A 204 -8.55 -13.27 17.62
CA ILE A 204 -8.90 -13.09 19.04
C ILE A 204 -10.42 -13.09 19.25
N LYS A 205 -11.18 -12.55 18.30
CA LYS A 205 -12.63 -12.47 18.43
C LYS A 205 -13.35 -13.76 18.03
N PHE A 206 -12.83 -14.47 17.03
CA PHE A 206 -13.50 -15.62 16.39
C PHE A 206 -12.67 -16.91 16.38
N GLY A 207 -11.41 -16.87 16.79
CA GLY A 207 -10.54 -18.04 16.81
C GLY A 207 -10.84 -18.93 18.00
N PHE A 208 -11.52 -20.05 17.74
CA PHE A 208 -11.83 -21.07 18.74
C PHE A 208 -10.57 -21.75 19.33
N VAL A 209 -9.44 -21.70 18.62
CA VAL A 209 -8.19 -22.43 18.92
C VAL A 209 -7.05 -21.48 19.38
N GLY A 210 -7.33 -20.18 19.53
CA GLY A 210 -6.32 -19.18 19.88
C GLY A 210 -5.64 -18.53 18.68
N LEU A 211 -4.62 -17.71 18.96
CA LEU A 211 -3.86 -16.94 17.96
C LEU A 211 -2.65 -17.75 17.48
N PRO A 212 -2.59 -18.17 16.20
CA PRO A 212 -1.41 -18.84 15.67
C PRO A 212 -0.28 -17.83 15.44
N VAL A 213 0.87 -18.08 16.05
CA VAL A 213 2.10 -17.31 15.85
C VAL A 213 3.18 -18.23 15.27
N TYR A 214 3.63 -17.91 14.06
CA TYR A 214 4.64 -18.68 13.36
C TYR A 214 6.05 -18.30 13.80
N ASN A 215 7.03 -19.20 13.58
CA ASN A 215 8.45 -18.97 13.89
C ASN A 215 8.71 -18.52 15.35
N ASN A 216 7.88 -18.96 16.30
CA ASN A 216 7.92 -18.51 17.70
C ASN A 216 7.84 -16.98 17.89
N GLY A 217 7.38 -16.25 16.85
CA GLY A 217 7.34 -14.78 16.83
C GLY A 217 8.70 -14.10 16.77
N GLN A 218 9.77 -14.83 16.41
CA GLN A 218 11.14 -14.30 16.36
C GLN A 218 11.41 -13.44 15.11
N THR A 219 10.56 -13.57 14.08
CA THR A 219 10.69 -12.84 12.82
C THR A 219 10.66 -11.34 13.05
N ILE A 220 11.62 -10.65 12.43
CA ILE A 220 11.77 -9.20 12.53
C ILE A 220 10.85 -8.53 11.51
N VAL A 221 9.98 -7.64 11.97
CA VAL A 221 9.04 -6.86 11.15
C VAL A 221 9.29 -5.38 11.38
N ARG A 222 9.19 -4.57 10.32
CA ARG A 222 9.46 -3.13 10.38
C ARG A 222 8.26 -2.34 9.89
N PRO A 223 7.14 -2.35 10.63
CA PRO A 223 5.85 -1.90 10.14
C PRO A 223 5.84 -0.39 9.84
N ALA A 224 5.28 -0.01 8.69
CA ALA A 224 5.17 1.40 8.26
C ALA A 224 3.72 1.87 8.31
N TYR A 225 3.51 3.09 8.80
CA TYR A 225 2.17 3.66 8.87
C TYR A 225 1.63 3.99 7.47
N VAL A 226 0.40 3.56 7.17
CA VAL A 226 -0.22 3.75 5.85
C VAL A 226 -0.34 5.21 5.43
N GLY A 227 -0.55 6.13 6.39
CA GLY A 227 -0.63 7.56 6.10
C GLY A 227 0.69 8.12 5.56
N ASP A 228 1.81 7.72 6.15
CA ASP A 228 3.15 8.16 5.75
C ASP A 228 3.54 7.55 4.40
N VAL A 229 3.25 6.26 4.20
CA VAL A 229 3.49 5.58 2.92
C VAL A 229 2.69 6.24 1.81
N ALA A 230 1.40 6.53 2.04
CA ALA A 230 0.56 7.20 1.07
C ALA A 230 1.00 8.65 0.80
N ALA A 231 1.53 9.35 1.82
CA ALA A 231 2.06 10.71 1.65
C ALA A 231 3.34 10.69 0.81
N ALA A 232 4.23 9.70 1.01
CA ALA A 232 5.42 9.51 0.20
C ALA A 232 5.05 9.22 -1.27
N ILE A 233 4.08 8.32 -1.51
CA ILE A 233 3.59 8.00 -2.87
C ILE A 233 3.01 9.26 -3.54
N ALA A 234 2.21 10.05 -2.83
CA ALA A 234 1.65 11.30 -3.37
C ALA A 234 2.76 12.32 -3.72
N LYS A 235 3.81 12.44 -2.89
CA LYS A 235 4.97 13.27 -3.18
C LYS A 235 5.76 12.79 -4.40
N CYS A 236 5.90 11.48 -4.61
CA CYS A 236 6.49 10.93 -5.85
C CYS A 236 5.72 11.36 -7.11
N ALA A 237 4.39 11.53 -7.01
CA ALA A 237 3.58 12.02 -8.13
C ALA A 237 3.85 13.51 -8.42
N SER A 238 3.89 14.36 -7.39
CA SER A 238 4.08 15.81 -7.56
C SER A 238 5.53 16.23 -7.83
N GLU A 239 6.50 15.60 -7.18
CA GLU A 239 7.91 15.98 -7.16
C GLU A 239 8.77 15.02 -8.00
N ASN A 240 9.98 15.45 -8.39
CA ASN A 240 10.89 14.64 -9.22
C ASN A 240 11.99 13.91 -8.41
N VAL A 241 11.80 13.76 -7.09
CA VAL A 241 12.83 13.26 -6.17
C VAL A 241 13.24 11.81 -6.44
N ALA A 242 12.30 10.98 -6.91
CA ALA A 242 12.44 9.53 -6.98
C ALA A 242 12.39 8.93 -8.39
N VAL A 243 12.40 9.76 -9.45
CA VAL A 243 12.34 9.29 -10.84
C VAL A 243 13.50 8.35 -11.13
N GLY A 244 13.20 7.16 -11.66
CA GLY A 244 14.17 6.09 -11.95
C GLY A 244 14.79 5.42 -10.71
N LYS A 245 14.37 5.76 -9.49
CA LYS A 245 14.96 5.21 -8.25
C LYS A 245 14.07 4.16 -7.60
N THR A 246 14.72 3.31 -6.80
CA THR A 246 14.03 2.43 -5.85
C THR A 246 13.92 3.16 -4.51
N VAL A 247 12.71 3.20 -3.97
CA VAL A 247 12.36 3.85 -2.71
C VAL A 247 11.98 2.78 -1.70
N GLU A 248 12.66 2.70 -0.58
CA GLU A 248 12.30 1.80 0.52
C GLU A 248 11.61 2.57 1.63
N LEU A 249 10.34 2.23 1.86
CA LEU A 249 9.49 2.87 2.86
C LEU A 249 9.36 1.93 4.06
N ALA A 250 10.42 1.90 4.87
CA ALA A 250 10.47 1.10 6.09
C ALA A 250 10.14 1.96 7.33
N GLY A 251 9.40 1.39 8.29
CA GLY A 251 9.03 2.07 9.53
C GLY A 251 10.24 2.55 10.36
N PRO A 252 10.05 3.41 11.37
CA PRO A 252 11.16 3.95 12.16
C PRO A 252 11.86 2.89 13.02
N ARG A 253 11.12 1.93 13.58
CA ARG A 253 11.60 0.91 14.53
C ARG A 253 11.37 -0.50 13.99
N SER A 254 12.32 -1.40 14.26
CA SER A 254 12.19 -2.83 14.01
C SER A 254 11.66 -3.53 15.27
N TYR A 255 10.77 -4.50 15.08
CA TYR A 255 10.17 -5.27 16.17
C TYR A 255 10.31 -6.75 15.88
N GLN A 256 10.36 -7.57 16.93
CA GLN A 256 10.03 -8.97 16.77
C GLN A 256 8.51 -9.11 16.69
N TYR A 257 8.02 -10.04 15.87
CA TYR A 257 6.57 -10.25 15.72
C TYR A 257 5.88 -10.55 17.06
N LYS A 258 6.56 -11.27 17.97
CA LYS A 258 6.07 -11.50 19.35
C LYS A 258 5.78 -10.20 20.10
N GLN A 259 6.68 -9.21 20.01
CA GLN A 259 6.52 -7.92 20.67
C GLN A 259 5.31 -7.15 20.12
N LEU A 260 5.01 -7.27 18.83
CA LEU A 260 3.83 -6.64 18.22
C LEU A 260 2.53 -7.34 18.67
N VAL A 261 2.56 -8.66 18.82
CA VAL A 261 1.43 -9.41 19.38
C VAL A 261 1.20 -9.02 20.84
N GLU A 262 2.25 -8.96 21.67
CA GLU A 262 2.17 -8.52 23.07
C GLU A 262 1.60 -7.10 23.17
N LEU A 263 2.09 -6.16 22.35
CA LEU A 263 1.56 -4.81 22.27
C LEU A 263 0.05 -4.81 21.94
N PHE A 264 -0.37 -5.63 20.97
CA PHE A 264 -1.79 -5.75 20.62
C PHE A 264 -2.63 -6.26 21.79
N LEU A 265 -2.16 -7.30 22.48
CA LEU A 265 -2.88 -7.90 23.61
C LEU A 265 -2.98 -6.93 24.79
N ASP A 266 -1.89 -6.25 25.12
CA ASP A 266 -1.84 -5.25 26.18
C ASP A 266 -2.77 -4.06 25.88
N VAL A 267 -2.73 -3.56 24.65
CA VAL A 267 -3.58 -2.44 24.23
C VAL A 267 -5.04 -2.89 24.14
N THR A 268 -5.36 -4.10 23.69
CA THR A 268 -6.75 -4.54 23.55
C THR A 268 -7.33 -5.11 24.85
N LYS A 269 -6.51 -5.32 25.89
CA LYS A 269 -6.91 -5.96 27.15
C LYS A 269 -7.53 -7.33 26.92
N ARG A 270 -6.89 -8.11 26.07
CA ARG A 270 -7.28 -9.47 25.71
C ARG A 270 -6.16 -10.42 26.07
N ASP A 271 -6.54 -11.59 26.56
CA ASP A 271 -5.59 -12.65 26.92
C ASP A 271 -6.01 -13.98 26.25
N PRO A 272 -5.85 -14.09 24.92
CA PRO A 272 -6.14 -15.32 24.19
C PRO A 272 -5.04 -16.36 24.43
N LEU A 273 -5.35 -17.63 24.21
CA LEU A 273 -4.31 -18.64 24.05
C LEU A 273 -3.47 -18.31 22.81
N VAL A 274 -2.17 -18.11 22.99
CA VAL A 274 -1.22 -17.97 21.88
C VAL A 274 -0.59 -19.33 21.60
N TRP A 275 -0.73 -19.83 20.38
CA TRP A 275 -0.21 -21.13 19.98
C TRP A 275 0.90 -20.98 18.93
N TYR A 276 1.98 -21.72 19.10
CA TYR A 276 3.17 -21.70 18.26
C TYR A 276 3.29 -23.01 17.45
N PRO A 277 2.62 -23.16 16.30
CA PRO A 277 2.75 -24.35 15.47
C PRO A 277 4.12 -24.42 14.79
N SER A 278 4.67 -25.62 14.66
CA SER A 278 5.87 -25.83 13.84
C SER A 278 5.56 -25.57 12.36
N LYS A 279 6.57 -25.17 11.58
CA LYS A 279 6.40 -24.88 10.15
C LYS A 279 5.68 -26.01 9.39
N PHE A 280 6.09 -27.25 9.62
CA PHE A 280 5.49 -28.42 9.00
C PHE A 280 3.99 -28.56 9.35
N THR A 281 3.65 -28.44 10.63
CA THR A 281 2.25 -28.53 11.08
C THR A 281 1.38 -27.41 10.52
N ALA A 282 1.90 -26.18 10.48
CA ALA A 282 1.20 -25.03 9.94
C ALA A 282 0.89 -25.20 8.45
N LEU A 283 1.87 -25.65 7.65
CA LEU A 283 1.69 -25.87 6.21
C LEU A 283 0.64 -26.96 5.94
N ARG A 284 0.71 -28.10 6.65
CA ARG A 284 -0.26 -29.18 6.50
C ARG A 284 -1.67 -28.78 6.92
N LEU A 285 -1.79 -28.00 7.98
CA LEU A 285 -3.09 -27.46 8.41
C LEU A 285 -3.66 -26.51 7.35
N ALA A 286 -2.83 -25.62 6.79
CA ALA A 286 -3.28 -24.72 5.72
C ALA A 286 -3.73 -25.48 4.47
N ASP A 287 -2.99 -26.50 4.03
CA ASP A 287 -3.36 -27.33 2.88
C ASP A 287 -4.68 -28.09 3.13
N ALA A 288 -4.87 -28.65 4.32
CA ALA A 288 -6.10 -29.33 4.69
C ALA A 288 -7.30 -28.37 4.73
N LEU A 289 -7.15 -27.19 5.35
CA LEU A 289 -8.21 -26.18 5.42
C LEU A 289 -8.59 -25.66 4.03
N ASN A 290 -7.61 -25.39 3.16
CA ASN A 290 -7.86 -24.87 1.82
C ASN A 290 -8.45 -25.93 0.86
N THR A 291 -8.26 -27.23 1.15
CA THR A 291 -8.90 -28.32 0.40
C THR A 291 -10.36 -28.47 0.81
N PHE A 292 -10.66 -28.29 2.09
CA PHE A 292 -12.02 -28.46 2.62
C PHE A 292 -12.91 -27.22 2.41
N LEU A 293 -12.33 -26.03 2.48
CA LEU A 293 -13.07 -24.77 2.42
C LEU A 293 -12.98 -24.16 1.02
N PRO A 294 -14.09 -23.63 0.46
CA PRO A 294 -14.12 -23.12 -0.91
C PRO A 294 -13.37 -21.81 -1.12
N PHE A 295 -12.78 -21.23 -0.07
CA PHE A 295 -12.01 -19.99 -0.11
C PHE A 295 -10.70 -20.13 0.67
N VAL A 296 -9.65 -19.43 0.21
CA VAL A 296 -8.33 -19.46 0.85
C VAL A 296 -8.40 -18.75 2.19
N HIS A 297 -8.21 -19.51 3.27
CA HIS A 297 -8.20 -18.96 4.64
C HIS A 297 -6.81 -18.57 5.08
N ILE A 298 -5.82 -19.44 4.84
CA ILE A 298 -4.41 -19.23 5.19
C ILE A 298 -3.62 -19.62 3.96
N SER A 299 -2.85 -18.68 3.40
CA SER A 299 -2.01 -19.02 2.25
C SER A 299 -0.75 -19.74 2.71
N ARG A 300 -0.31 -20.75 1.94
CA ARG A 300 0.97 -21.42 2.14
C ARG A 300 2.14 -20.42 2.07
N ASP A 301 2.08 -19.52 1.10
CA ASP A 301 3.06 -18.44 0.92
C ASP A 301 3.08 -17.49 2.13
N GLU A 302 1.92 -17.19 2.73
CA GLU A 302 1.84 -16.35 3.91
C GLU A 302 2.54 -16.97 5.13
N ILE A 303 2.45 -18.30 5.29
CA ILE A 303 3.23 -19.02 6.30
C ILE A 303 4.71 -18.91 5.98
N GLU A 304 5.15 -19.17 4.75
CA GLU A 304 6.57 -19.07 4.39
C GLU A 304 7.14 -17.67 4.60
N ARG A 305 6.38 -16.63 4.21
CA ARG A 305 6.73 -15.23 4.44
C ARG A 305 6.87 -14.88 5.91
N SER A 306 6.12 -15.52 6.79
CA SER A 306 6.23 -15.28 8.23
C SER A 306 7.56 -15.74 8.83
N TYR A 307 8.40 -16.47 8.09
CA TYR A 307 9.77 -16.85 8.48
C TYR A 307 10.83 -15.94 7.84
N ILE A 308 10.44 -14.91 7.10
CA ILE A 308 11.37 -14.01 6.40
C ILE A 308 11.39 -12.66 7.12
N ASP A 309 12.57 -12.19 7.47
CA ASP A 309 12.76 -10.91 8.16
C ASP A 309 12.63 -9.71 7.21
N GLU A 310 12.00 -8.64 7.70
CA GLU A 310 11.94 -7.35 7.01
C GLU A 310 13.17 -6.51 7.35
N VAL A 311 14.17 -6.58 6.47
CA VAL A 311 15.39 -5.78 6.58
C VAL A 311 15.38 -4.69 5.52
N ALA A 312 15.49 -3.44 5.95
CA ALA A 312 15.71 -2.32 5.04
C ALA A 312 17.15 -2.36 4.51
N SER A 313 17.34 -2.09 3.22
CA SER A 313 18.67 -1.99 2.65
C SER A 313 19.44 -0.85 3.31
N LYS A 314 20.74 -1.06 3.50
CA LYS A 314 21.67 -0.03 3.98
C LYS A 314 22.32 0.74 2.84
N ASP A 315 21.93 0.47 1.61
CA ASP A 315 22.53 1.10 0.44
C ASP A 315 22.18 2.58 0.36
N PRO A 316 23.16 3.49 0.22
CA PRO A 316 22.92 4.93 0.17
C PRO A 316 22.24 5.38 -1.13
N SER A 317 22.12 4.49 -2.12
CA SER A 317 21.40 4.75 -3.38
C SER A 317 19.88 4.65 -3.23
N VAL A 318 19.40 4.03 -2.15
CA VAL A 318 17.98 3.81 -1.89
C VAL A 318 17.40 5.01 -1.17
N VAL A 319 16.29 5.53 -1.71
CA VAL A 319 15.57 6.67 -1.14
C VAL A 319 14.69 6.18 0.02
N SER A 320 14.71 6.89 1.14
CA SER A 320 13.95 6.59 2.36
C SER A 320 12.87 7.65 2.64
N PHE A 321 12.21 7.58 3.80
CA PHE A 321 11.27 8.62 4.25
C PHE A 321 11.91 10.01 4.42
N LYS A 322 13.21 10.07 4.71
CA LYS A 322 13.92 11.33 5.01
C LYS A 322 13.96 12.26 3.80
N GLU A 323 14.16 11.71 2.60
CA GLU A 323 14.25 12.45 1.35
C GLU A 323 12.91 13.07 0.96
N PHE A 324 11.80 12.51 1.45
CA PHE A 324 10.46 13.11 1.28
C PHE A 324 10.13 14.13 2.37
N GLY A 325 11.01 14.37 3.35
CA GLY A 325 10.73 15.24 4.50
C GLY A 325 9.54 14.75 5.33
N ILE A 326 9.33 13.43 5.40
CA ILE A 326 8.28 12.80 6.21
C ILE A 326 8.95 12.19 7.44
N GLN A 327 8.46 12.54 8.63
CA GLN A 327 8.84 11.88 9.87
C GLN A 327 7.86 10.71 10.08
N PRO A 328 8.30 9.46 9.91
CA PRO A 328 7.38 8.33 9.98
C PRO A 328 6.95 8.09 11.44
N LEU A 329 5.66 7.85 11.64
CA LEU A 329 5.09 7.58 12.96
C LEU A 329 5.47 6.18 13.46
N THR A 330 5.63 6.06 14.77
CA THR A 330 5.84 4.76 15.42
C THR A 330 4.51 4.03 15.60
N VAL A 331 4.58 2.72 15.85
CA VAL A 331 3.38 1.91 16.05
C VAL A 331 2.66 2.34 17.31
N GLU A 332 3.43 2.63 18.35
CA GLU A 332 3.01 3.04 19.68
C GLU A 332 2.15 4.31 19.64
N ASP A 333 2.46 5.25 18.74
CA ASP A 333 1.73 6.50 18.58
C ASP A 333 0.31 6.31 18.02
N THR A 334 0.11 5.29 17.16
CA THR A 334 -1.09 5.19 16.32
C THR A 334 -1.92 3.94 16.58
N VAL A 335 -1.35 2.90 17.20
CA VAL A 335 -1.95 1.57 17.36
C VAL A 335 -3.37 1.62 17.92
N LEU A 336 -3.61 2.44 18.95
CA LEU A 336 -4.91 2.49 19.61
C LEU A 336 -6.02 2.92 18.64
N GLN A 337 -5.75 3.82 17.70
CA GLN A 337 -6.76 4.32 16.77
C GLN A 337 -7.36 3.18 15.93
N PHE A 338 -6.55 2.18 15.60
CA PHE A 338 -6.96 1.07 14.74
C PHE A 338 -7.47 -0.12 15.54
N VAL A 339 -6.84 -0.44 16.68
CA VAL A 339 -7.18 -1.65 17.45
C VAL A 339 -8.27 -1.45 18.50
N ARG A 340 -8.71 -0.21 18.76
CA ARG A 340 -9.75 0.10 19.76
C ARG A 340 -11.04 -0.71 19.57
N ILE A 341 -11.39 -1.06 18.33
CA ILE A 341 -12.58 -1.85 18.01
C ILE A 341 -12.57 -3.26 18.62
N TYR A 342 -11.38 -3.78 18.99
CA TYR A 342 -11.22 -5.11 19.57
C TYR A 342 -11.24 -5.11 21.12
N ARG A 343 -11.20 -3.92 21.74
CA ARG A 343 -11.31 -3.78 23.20
C ARG A 343 -12.69 -4.24 23.69
N PRO A 344 -12.77 -4.94 24.83
CA PRO A 344 -14.03 -5.12 25.55
C PRO A 344 -14.67 -3.78 25.89
N SER A 345 -16.00 -3.77 26.05
CA SER A 345 -16.77 -2.57 26.41
C SER A 345 -16.25 -1.91 27.70
N GLU A 346 -15.82 -2.72 28.67
CA GLU A 346 -15.26 -2.31 29.96
C GLU A 346 -14.02 -1.42 29.81
N PHE A 347 -13.15 -1.72 28.84
CA PHE A 347 -11.87 -1.03 28.63
C PHE A 347 -11.89 -0.05 27.45
N GLN A 348 -13.05 0.14 26.82
CA GLN A 348 -13.16 0.94 25.60
C GLN A 348 -12.71 2.40 25.82
N ARG A 349 -13.00 2.97 27.00
CA ARG A 349 -12.61 4.33 27.40
C ARG A 349 -11.42 4.38 28.35
N ALA A 350 -10.85 3.23 28.71
CA ALA A 350 -9.75 3.17 29.66
C ALA A 350 -8.49 3.84 29.08
N PRO A 351 -7.76 4.64 29.88
CA PRO A 351 -6.52 5.27 29.45
C PRO A 351 -5.47 4.19 29.12
N TYR A 352 -4.80 4.34 27.98
CA TYR A 352 -3.84 3.36 27.47
C TYR A 352 -2.38 3.78 27.67
N GLU A 353 -2.15 5.02 28.10
CA GLU A 353 -0.80 5.58 28.25
C GLU A 353 0.05 4.78 29.24
N LYS A 354 -0.56 4.23 30.30
CA LYS A 354 0.13 3.38 31.28
C LYS A 354 0.62 2.08 30.66
N ASP A 355 -0.20 1.47 29.80
CA ASP A 355 0.12 0.21 29.12
C ASP A 355 1.24 0.42 28.10
N LEU A 356 1.16 1.54 27.38
CA LEU A 356 2.18 1.93 26.42
C LEU A 356 3.52 2.20 27.10
N LYS A 357 3.52 2.93 28.22
CA LYS A 357 4.74 3.17 29.03
C LYS A 357 5.37 1.86 29.49
N ARG A 358 4.57 0.95 30.03
CA ARG A 358 5.05 -0.38 30.45
C ARG A 358 5.67 -1.15 29.27
N TYR A 359 5.01 -1.14 28.11
CA TYR A 359 5.53 -1.78 26.91
C TYR A 359 6.88 -1.19 26.48
N LEU A 360 6.99 0.13 26.46
CA LEU A 360 8.22 0.84 26.11
C LEU A 360 9.35 0.54 27.10
N GLU A 361 9.08 0.56 28.41
CA GLU A 361 10.05 0.22 29.46
C GLU A 361 10.57 -1.22 29.34
N THR A 362 9.73 -2.15 28.88
CA THR A 362 10.10 -3.57 28.76
C THR A 362 10.94 -3.87 27.50
N HIS A 363 10.87 -3.00 26.48
CA HIS A 363 11.41 -3.27 25.15
C HIS A 363 12.40 -2.19 24.63
N GLN A 364 12.70 -1.17 25.43
CA GLN A 364 13.87 -0.30 25.23
C GLN A 364 15.16 -1.08 25.47
#